data_AF-A0A2V2X397-F1
#
_entry.id   AF-A0A2V2X397-F1
#
_cell.length_a   1.000
_cell.length_b   1.000
_cell.length_c   1.000
_cell.angle_alpha   90.00
_cell.angle_beta   90.00
_cell.angle_gamma   90.00
#
_symmetry.space_group_name_H-M   'P 1'
#
loop_
_entity.id
_entity.type
_entity.pdbx_description
1 polymer ?
#
loop_
_entity_poly.entity_id
_entity_poly.type
_entity_poly.pdbx_seq_one_letter_code
_entity_poly.pdbx_strand_id
1 'polypeptide(L)'
;MWALRGDTSWPQTQRSAAHAARSSPGVRAGTVFVLPLRTPTSQSAEQLCGCHSRHVCGRPLYYRQGQSREDAIPTANMVLQKLHAWSQENGLAINPSKREAAWFTLSTHTESDYDREGKWPLVVAGCQIPVMTMGASRTTKLLGMDLDPRLTLNAAASKQCAATSQRISQLRCIAHKEAGPSPNDLRTFVIGHGASKLRYGSELIWAVATDSAKNEMQKTYATLARIVSGVPSTADPESALLEANMPPLHVLCLRAALHI
;
A
#
# COMPACT_ATOMS: atom_id res chain seq x y z
N MET A 1 -57.93 35.42 -27.51
CA MET A 1 -58.22 34.06 -27.98
C MET A 1 -57.66 33.11 -26.91
N TRP A 2 -58.54 32.61 -26.01
CA TRP A 2 -58.48 31.41 -25.13
C TRP A 2 -57.13 31.08 -24.44
N ALA A 3 -56.87 31.24 -23.13
CA ALA A 3 -57.52 30.82 -21.87
C ALA A 3 -57.40 29.32 -21.50
N LEU A 4 -57.10 29.08 -20.21
CA LEU A 4 -57.20 27.89 -19.32
C LEU A 4 -55.82 27.54 -18.71
N ARG A 5 -55.43 27.94 -17.48
CA ARG A 5 -56.01 27.84 -16.12
C ARG A 5 -56.19 26.39 -15.65
N GLY A 6 -55.55 26.04 -14.52
CA GLY A 6 -55.84 24.81 -13.78
C GLY A 6 -54.86 24.47 -12.66
N ASP A 7 -54.84 25.27 -11.58
CA ASP A 7 -54.50 24.73 -10.26
C ASP A 7 -55.55 23.70 -9.84
N THR A 8 -55.15 22.55 -9.31
CA THR A 8 -55.91 21.77 -8.33
C THR A 8 -54.97 20.80 -7.61
N SER A 9 -55.33 20.51 -6.37
CA SER A 9 -54.44 20.12 -5.29
C SER A 9 -54.85 18.78 -4.65
N TRP A 10 -53.84 17.97 -4.23
CA TRP A 10 -53.84 16.91 -3.18
C TRP A 10 -54.64 15.61 -3.41
N PRO A 11 -54.46 14.53 -2.61
CA PRO A 11 -53.25 13.84 -2.09
C PRO A 11 -53.30 12.28 -2.30
N GLN A 12 -52.17 11.56 -2.32
CA GLN A 12 -52.19 10.12 -1.93
C GLN A 12 -50.84 9.51 -1.53
N THR A 13 -50.88 8.83 -0.40
CA THR A 13 -49.83 8.09 0.31
C THR A 13 -49.58 6.71 -0.31
N GLN A 14 -48.31 6.30 -0.49
CA GLN A 14 -47.67 5.07 0.03
C GLN A 14 -46.57 4.44 -0.85
N ARG A 15 -45.46 4.11 -0.14
CA ARG A 15 -44.60 2.90 -0.24
C ARG A 15 -43.60 2.76 -1.40
N SER A 16 -42.34 2.95 -1.01
CA SER A 16 -41.22 1.99 -1.11
C SER A 16 -41.09 1.12 -2.36
N ALA A 17 -40.04 1.38 -3.14
CA ALA A 17 -39.24 0.34 -3.76
C ALA A 17 -37.79 0.82 -3.91
N ALA A 18 -36.89 0.09 -3.24
CA ALA A 18 -35.46 0.31 -3.27
C ALA A 18 -34.90 0.08 -4.68
N HIS A 19 -34.10 1.02 -5.18
CA HIS A 19 -33.16 0.75 -6.26
C HIS A 19 -31.73 0.87 -5.74
N ALA A 20 -31.09 -0.30 -5.67
CA ALA A 20 -29.72 -0.51 -5.25
C ALA A 20 -28.74 0.32 -6.09
N ALA A 21 -28.11 1.31 -5.46
CA ALA A 21 -26.88 1.89 -5.95
C ALA A 21 -25.76 0.83 -5.81
N ARG A 22 -25.29 0.34 -6.96
CA ARG A 22 -24.07 -0.46 -7.09
C ARG A 22 -22.91 0.31 -6.46
N SER A 23 -22.48 -0.12 -5.27
CA SER A 23 -21.30 0.42 -4.62
C SER A 23 -20.04 -0.11 -5.30
N SER A 24 -19.24 0.78 -5.86
CA SER A 24 -17.85 0.53 -6.22
C SER A 24 -17.08 -0.07 -5.03
N PRO A 25 -16.07 -0.93 -5.25
CA PRO A 25 -15.34 -1.60 -4.17
C PRO A 25 -14.33 -0.63 -3.55
N GLY A 26 -14.82 0.36 -2.82
CA GLY A 26 -14.03 1.10 -1.84
C GLY A 26 -13.80 0.18 -0.65
N VAL A 27 -12.54 -0.05 -0.29
CA VAL A 27 -12.14 -0.81 0.90
C VAL A 27 -12.83 -0.21 2.12
N ARG A 28 -13.88 -0.87 2.62
CA ARG A 28 -14.56 -0.51 3.86
C ARG A 28 -13.73 -1.07 5.02
N ALA A 29 -13.38 -0.19 5.96
CA ALA A 29 -12.87 -0.42 7.31
C ALA A 29 -12.16 -1.77 7.57
N GLY A 30 -10.84 -1.76 7.76
CA GLY A 30 -10.09 -2.96 8.15
C GLY A 30 -8.83 -2.64 8.94
N THR A 31 -8.65 -3.32 10.08
CA THR A 31 -7.47 -3.22 10.95
C THR A 31 -6.41 -4.26 10.52
N VAL A 32 -5.12 -3.92 10.61
CA VAL A 32 -4.01 -4.73 10.06
C VAL A 32 -2.98 -5.05 11.16
N PHE A 33 -2.82 -6.33 11.52
CA PHE A 33 -1.74 -6.81 12.36
C PHE A 33 -0.60 -7.40 11.49
N VAL A 34 0.66 -7.14 11.81
CA VAL A 34 1.82 -7.62 11.02
C VAL A 34 2.61 -8.62 11.85
N LEU A 35 2.50 -9.92 11.58
CA LEU A 35 3.16 -10.96 12.39
C LEU A 35 3.99 -11.89 11.52
N PRO A 36 5.33 -11.78 11.53
CA PRO A 36 6.17 -12.67 10.73
C PRO A 36 6.25 -14.06 11.36
N LEU A 37 5.90 -15.08 10.58
CA LEU A 37 6.09 -16.51 10.84
C LEU A 37 6.60 -17.18 9.57
N ARG A 38 7.42 -18.21 9.70
CA ARG A 38 7.63 -19.12 8.57
C ARG A 38 6.46 -20.11 8.49
N THR A 39 6.07 -20.40 7.26
CA THR A 39 5.04 -21.29 6.64
C THR A 39 4.60 -22.57 7.38
N PRO A 40 3.47 -23.24 7.01
CA PRO A 40 2.75 -23.22 5.72
C PRO A 40 1.26 -22.76 5.63
N THR A 41 0.89 -22.60 4.35
CA THR A 41 -0.44 -22.51 3.68
C THR A 41 -1.47 -21.52 4.23
N SER A 42 -1.68 -20.44 3.46
CA SER A 42 -2.73 -19.42 3.64
C SER A 42 -4.13 -19.99 3.89
N GLN A 43 -4.46 -21.15 3.33
CA GLN A 43 -5.77 -21.80 3.53
C GLN A 43 -6.04 -22.23 4.97
N SER A 44 -5.01 -22.66 5.71
CA SER A 44 -5.17 -23.16 7.09
C SER A 44 -5.43 -22.02 8.07
N ALA A 45 -4.79 -20.85 7.88
CA ALA A 45 -4.98 -19.69 8.74
C ALA A 45 -6.37 -19.04 8.57
N GLU A 46 -6.91 -19.03 7.35
CA GLU A 46 -8.25 -18.49 7.06
C GLU A 46 -9.35 -19.39 7.64
N GLN A 47 -9.20 -20.71 7.53
CA GLN A 47 -10.14 -21.68 8.10
C GLN A 47 -10.10 -21.75 9.64
N LEU A 48 -8.97 -21.47 10.28
CA LEU A 48 -8.81 -21.60 11.74
C LEU A 48 -9.34 -20.40 12.55
N CYS A 49 -9.41 -19.21 11.94
CA CYS A 49 -9.38 -17.96 12.72
C CYS A 49 -10.27 -16.82 12.22
N GLY A 50 -10.94 -16.91 11.06
CA GLY A 50 -11.72 -15.78 10.51
C GLY A 50 -10.87 -14.51 10.27
N CYS A 51 -9.55 -14.69 10.24
CA CYS A 51 -8.57 -13.66 9.95
C CYS A 51 -8.02 -13.94 8.58
N HIS A 52 -7.87 -12.87 7.82
CA HIS A 52 -7.53 -12.98 6.44
C HIS A 52 -5.99 -12.78 6.40
N SER A 53 -5.29 -13.66 5.67
CA SER A 53 -3.83 -13.82 5.81
C SER A 53 -3.15 -13.69 4.46
N ARG A 54 -2.14 -12.82 4.38
CA ARG A 54 -1.29 -12.72 3.18
C ARG A 54 0.15 -13.03 3.52
N HIS A 55 0.81 -13.75 2.62
CA HIS A 55 2.23 -14.04 2.73
C HIS A 55 2.99 -13.12 1.79
N VAL A 56 3.97 -12.37 2.31
CA VAL A 56 4.90 -11.59 1.47
C VAL A 56 6.33 -11.92 1.88
N CYS A 57 7.10 -12.52 0.98
CA CYS A 57 8.51 -12.88 1.18
C CYS A 57 8.77 -13.67 2.48
N GLY A 58 7.94 -14.67 2.79
CA GLY A 58 8.06 -15.46 4.03
C GLY A 58 7.68 -14.70 5.31
N ARG A 59 7.03 -13.53 5.18
CA ARG A 59 6.40 -12.79 6.27
C ARG A 59 4.88 -12.81 6.11
N PRO A 60 4.15 -13.56 6.95
CA PRO A 60 2.72 -13.48 7.01
C PRO A 60 2.27 -12.16 7.62
N LEU A 61 1.16 -11.69 7.09
CA LEU A 61 0.41 -10.50 7.47
C LEU A 61 -0.97 -10.99 7.87
N TYR A 62 -1.44 -10.58 9.04
CA TYR A 62 -2.73 -11.01 9.57
C TYR A 62 -3.61 -9.81 9.78
N TYR A 63 -4.69 -9.70 9.03
CA TYR A 63 -5.61 -8.60 9.18
C TYR A 63 -6.89 -9.11 9.85
N ARG A 64 -7.34 -8.33 10.83
CA ARG A 64 -8.55 -8.62 11.59
C ARG A 64 -9.32 -7.33 11.77
N GLN A 65 -10.51 -7.27 11.21
CA GLN A 65 -11.42 -6.16 11.43
C GLN A 65 -12.04 -6.24 12.82
N GLY A 66 -12.13 -5.11 13.53
CA GLY A 66 -12.82 -4.98 14.81
C GLY A 66 -13.44 -3.59 14.96
N GLN A 67 -14.52 -3.48 15.73
CA GLN A 67 -15.19 -2.19 16.01
C GLN A 67 -14.48 -1.40 17.10
N SER A 68 -13.90 -2.08 18.10
CA SER A 68 -13.18 -1.50 19.23
C SER A 68 -11.89 -2.29 19.52
N ARG A 69 -10.95 -1.71 20.29
CA ARG A 69 -9.77 -2.46 20.79
C ARG A 69 -10.16 -3.61 21.72
N GLU A 70 -11.22 -3.39 22.50
CA GLU A 70 -11.75 -4.35 23.48
C GLU A 70 -12.24 -5.63 22.79
N ASP A 71 -12.82 -5.51 21.59
CA ASP A 71 -13.21 -6.68 20.79
C ASP A 71 -12.06 -7.21 19.93
N ALA A 72 -11.22 -6.30 19.41
CA ALA A 72 -10.19 -6.62 18.44
C ALA A 72 -9.03 -7.42 19.05
N ILE A 73 -8.54 -6.99 20.21
CA ILE A 73 -7.29 -7.48 20.81
C ILE A 73 -7.44 -8.87 21.43
N PRO A 74 -8.50 -9.20 22.20
CA PRO A 74 -8.65 -10.53 22.79
C PRO A 74 -8.68 -11.65 21.74
N THR A 75 -9.39 -11.44 20.63
CA THR A 75 -9.38 -12.46 19.57
C THR A 75 -8.09 -12.44 18.77
N ALA A 76 -7.44 -11.28 18.55
CA ALA A 76 -6.12 -11.26 17.92
C ALA A 76 -5.14 -12.08 18.76
N ASN A 77 -5.18 -11.97 20.09
CA ASN A 77 -4.45 -12.83 21.01
C ASN A 77 -4.84 -14.31 20.90
N MET A 78 -6.12 -14.65 20.77
CA MET A 78 -6.54 -16.04 20.55
C MET A 78 -5.95 -16.61 19.25
N VAL A 79 -6.01 -15.86 18.15
CA VAL A 79 -5.46 -16.26 16.85
C VAL A 79 -3.95 -16.48 16.96
N LEU A 80 -3.28 -15.54 17.61
CA LEU A 80 -1.87 -15.58 17.89
C LEU A 80 -1.43 -16.77 18.75
N GLN A 81 -2.23 -17.16 19.73
CA GLN A 81 -2.01 -18.35 20.54
C GLN A 81 -2.13 -19.63 19.72
N LYS A 82 -3.21 -19.78 18.94
CA LYS A 82 -3.38 -20.94 18.05
C LYS A 82 -2.22 -21.09 17.07
N LEU A 83 -1.80 -19.96 16.52
CA LEU A 83 -0.71 -19.87 15.58
C LEU A 83 0.66 -20.11 16.23
N HIS A 84 0.82 -19.71 17.49
CA HIS A 84 2.01 -20.07 18.25
C HIS A 84 2.07 -21.57 18.55
N ALA A 85 0.96 -22.18 18.99
CA ALA A 85 0.85 -23.61 19.23
C ALA A 85 1.18 -24.42 17.97
N TRP A 86 0.53 -24.08 16.85
CA TRP A 86 0.82 -24.70 15.57
C TRP A 86 2.27 -24.48 15.11
N SER A 87 2.84 -23.29 15.33
CA SER A 87 4.25 -23.03 15.00
C SER A 87 5.18 -23.94 15.80
N GLN A 88 4.89 -24.18 17.09
CA GLN A 88 5.66 -25.11 17.92
C GLN A 88 5.52 -26.55 17.43
N GLU A 89 4.31 -26.99 17.11
CA GLU A 89 4.03 -28.33 16.56
C GLU A 89 4.82 -28.61 15.27
N ASN A 90 5.07 -27.57 14.47
CA ASN A 90 5.81 -27.67 13.21
C ASN A 90 7.31 -27.35 13.36
N GLY A 91 7.84 -27.21 14.59
CA GLY A 91 9.26 -26.93 14.84
C GLY A 91 9.72 -25.53 14.40
N LEU A 92 8.79 -24.58 14.28
CA LEU A 92 9.04 -23.22 13.82
C LEU A 92 9.13 -22.26 15.00
N ALA A 93 10.28 -21.58 15.12
CA ALA A 93 10.50 -20.57 16.14
C ALA A 93 9.97 -19.20 15.71
N ILE A 94 9.12 -18.60 16.55
CA ILE A 94 8.62 -17.23 16.35
C ILE A 94 9.54 -16.26 17.09
N ASN A 95 10.23 -15.38 16.37
CA ASN A 95 11.07 -14.36 17.01
C ASN A 95 10.23 -13.18 17.56
N PRO A 96 10.28 -12.89 18.89
CA PRO A 96 9.59 -11.75 19.49
C PRO A 96 10.04 -10.37 19.06
N SER A 97 11.34 -10.18 18.81
CA SER A 97 11.91 -8.85 18.56
C SER A 97 11.61 -8.30 17.16
N LYS A 98 11.03 -9.11 16.28
CA LYS A 98 10.68 -8.73 14.89
C LYS A 98 9.18 -8.50 14.68
N ARG A 99 8.39 -8.42 15.75
CA ARG A 99 6.93 -8.31 15.69
C ARG A 99 6.51 -6.86 15.86
N GLU A 100 5.67 -6.38 14.95
CA GLU A 100 5.12 -5.02 14.99
C GLU A 100 3.62 -5.11 14.76
N ALA A 101 2.82 -4.46 15.60
CA ALA A 101 1.39 -4.36 15.37
C ALA A 101 1.03 -2.90 15.07
N ALA A 102 0.09 -2.70 14.15
CA ALA A 102 -0.39 -1.40 13.76
C ALA A 102 -1.90 -1.32 13.97
N TRP A 103 -2.37 -0.22 14.56
CA TRP A 103 -3.79 0.04 14.75
C TRP A 103 -4.23 1.13 13.77
N PHE A 104 -5.08 0.77 12.81
CA PHE A 104 -5.62 1.66 11.78
C PHE A 104 -7.03 2.12 12.20
N THR A 105 -7.21 3.43 12.34
CA THR A 105 -8.53 4.05 12.53
C THR A 105 -8.79 5.04 11.40
N LEU A 106 -10.00 5.01 10.86
CA LEU A 106 -10.48 6.01 9.91
C LEU A 106 -10.91 7.31 10.63
N SER A 107 -11.18 7.23 11.94
CA SER A 107 -11.53 8.38 12.78
C SER A 107 -10.29 9.20 13.10
N THR A 108 -10.32 10.48 12.76
CA THR A 108 -9.36 11.46 13.25
C THR A 108 -9.56 11.64 14.75
N HIS A 109 -8.63 11.07 15.54
CA HIS A 109 -8.37 11.48 16.92
C HIS A 109 -9.55 11.38 17.90
N THR A 110 -10.18 10.21 18.02
CA THR A 110 -10.95 9.89 19.22
C THR A 110 -9.99 9.43 20.32
N GLU A 111 -10.04 10.02 21.51
CA GLU A 111 -9.15 9.70 22.64
C GLU A 111 -9.21 8.22 23.05
N SER A 112 -10.34 7.57 22.79
CA SER A 112 -10.57 6.12 22.93
C SER A 112 -9.68 5.25 22.05
N ASP A 113 -9.08 5.80 20.97
CA ASP A 113 -8.20 5.06 20.07
C ASP A 113 -6.77 4.94 20.62
N TYR A 114 -6.42 5.73 21.64
CA TYR A 114 -5.13 5.67 22.32
C TYR A 114 -5.22 4.79 23.55
N ASP A 115 -4.47 3.69 23.55
CA ASP A 115 -4.27 2.87 24.74
C ASP A 115 -3.08 3.41 25.55
N ARG A 116 -3.27 4.57 26.21
CA ARG A 116 -2.23 5.18 27.07
C ARG A 116 -1.91 4.33 28.30
N GLU A 117 -2.88 3.54 28.75
CA GLU A 117 -2.81 2.73 29.97
C GLU A 117 -2.27 1.32 29.70
N GLY A 118 -2.11 0.92 28.43
CA GLY A 118 -1.69 -0.43 28.08
C GLY A 118 -2.69 -1.50 28.50
N LYS A 119 -3.99 -1.15 28.55
CA LYS A 119 -5.08 -2.02 29.01
C LYS A 119 -5.19 -3.31 28.20
N TRP A 120 -4.75 -3.27 26.93
CA TRP A 120 -4.95 -4.37 26.00
C TRP A 120 -3.62 -4.80 25.36
N PRO A 121 -2.77 -5.57 26.07
CA PRO A 121 -1.51 -6.04 25.52
C PRO A 121 -1.75 -7.11 24.45
N LEU A 122 -1.16 -6.91 23.27
CA LEU A 122 -1.07 -7.97 22.26
C LEU A 122 0.12 -8.87 22.60
N VAL A 123 -0.07 -10.18 22.76
CA VAL A 123 0.96 -11.10 23.26
C VAL A 123 1.12 -12.30 22.33
N VAL A 124 2.37 -12.66 22.03
CA VAL A 124 2.73 -13.87 21.29
C VAL A 124 3.89 -14.56 21.98
N ALA A 125 3.80 -15.86 22.23
CA ALA A 125 4.87 -16.63 22.86
C ALA A 125 5.39 -16.00 24.17
N GLY A 126 4.49 -15.45 25.00
CA GLY A 126 4.84 -14.77 26.26
C GLY A 126 5.45 -13.37 26.11
N CYS A 127 5.61 -12.84 24.90
CA CYS A 127 6.16 -11.50 24.67
C CYS A 127 5.08 -10.53 24.19
N GLN A 128 5.04 -9.35 24.80
CA GLN A 128 4.17 -8.27 24.38
C GLN A 128 4.68 -7.65 23.08
N ILE A 129 3.77 -7.43 22.14
CA ILE A 129 4.02 -6.77 20.86
C ILE A 129 3.60 -5.31 21.00
N PRO A 130 4.46 -4.35 20.62
CA PRO A 130 4.07 -2.96 20.59
C PRO A 130 2.98 -2.75 19.52
N VAL A 131 1.81 -2.26 19.95
CA VAL A 131 0.73 -1.85 19.07
C VAL A 131 0.85 -0.35 18.82
N MET A 132 1.29 0.01 17.62
CA MET A 132 1.43 1.41 17.21
C MET A 132 0.10 1.93 16.66
N THR A 133 -0.47 2.95 17.30
CA THR A 133 -1.60 3.70 16.73
C THR A 133 -1.11 4.56 15.57
N MET A 134 -1.71 4.39 14.40
CA MET A 134 -1.38 5.20 13.22
C MET A 134 -1.73 6.67 13.46
N GLY A 135 -0.77 7.57 13.26
CA GLY A 135 -0.88 8.99 13.63
C GLY A 135 -0.14 9.38 14.91
N ALA A 136 0.44 8.41 15.64
CA ALA A 136 1.48 8.68 16.63
C ALA A 136 2.81 9.09 15.96
N SER A 137 3.78 9.58 16.73
CA SER A 137 5.06 10.14 16.25
C SER A 137 5.94 9.18 15.42
N ARG A 138 5.58 7.90 15.28
CA ARG A 138 6.28 6.90 14.47
C ARG A 138 5.33 6.23 13.47
N THR A 139 5.69 6.26 12.19
CA THR A 139 5.01 5.51 11.13
C THR A 139 5.46 4.06 11.13
N THR A 140 4.52 3.12 11.00
CA THR A 140 4.85 1.69 10.90
C THR A 140 5.42 1.38 9.52
N LYS A 141 6.36 0.45 9.44
CA LYS A 141 7.04 0.11 8.18
C LYS A 141 6.64 -1.29 7.72
N LEU A 142 6.07 -1.37 6.54
CA LEU A 142 5.87 -2.64 5.86
C LEU A 142 6.91 -2.80 4.75
N LEU A 143 7.79 -3.79 4.88
CA LEU A 143 8.86 -4.06 3.92
C LEU A 143 9.72 -2.81 3.62
N GLY A 144 9.95 -1.97 4.62
CA GLY A 144 10.72 -0.73 4.48
C GLY A 144 9.95 0.46 3.89
N MET A 145 8.67 0.28 3.53
CA MET A 145 7.75 1.36 3.15
C MET A 145 7.03 1.89 4.38
N ASP A 146 7.02 3.20 4.53
CA ASP A 146 6.30 3.88 5.60
C ASP A 146 4.79 3.85 5.27
N LEU A 147 3.99 3.29 6.17
CA LEU A 147 2.54 3.36 6.09
C LEU A 147 2.09 4.68 6.71
N ASP A 148 1.39 5.50 5.93
CA ASP A 148 0.79 6.74 6.41
C ASP A 148 -0.60 6.46 7.03
N PRO A 149 -1.09 7.32 7.94
CA PRO A 149 -2.35 7.08 8.64
C PRO A 149 -3.57 6.92 7.72
N ARG A 150 -3.52 7.55 6.54
CA ARG A 150 -4.59 7.48 5.53
C ARG A 150 -4.35 6.41 4.47
N LEU A 151 -3.27 5.63 4.58
CA LEU A 151 -2.85 4.62 3.61
C LEU A 151 -2.77 5.15 2.17
N THR A 152 -2.50 6.44 2.00
CA THR A 152 -2.32 7.10 0.70
C THR A 152 -0.92 6.89 0.12
N LEU A 153 0.04 6.44 0.93
CA LEU A 153 1.42 6.15 0.57
C LEU A 153 2.17 7.28 -0.17
N ASN A 154 1.67 8.52 -0.09
CA ASN A 154 2.28 9.67 -0.74
C ASN A 154 3.71 9.91 -0.24
N ALA A 155 3.96 9.74 1.07
CA ALA A 155 5.31 9.85 1.64
C ALA A 155 6.26 8.77 1.10
N ALA A 156 5.76 7.54 0.90
CA ALA A 156 6.52 6.48 0.28
C ALA A 156 6.85 6.80 -1.18
N ALA A 157 5.88 7.33 -1.94
CA ALA A 157 6.10 7.82 -3.31
C ALA A 157 7.22 8.86 -3.38
N SER A 158 7.13 9.91 -2.54
CA SER A 158 8.15 10.96 -2.48
C SER A 158 9.53 10.43 -2.10
N LYS A 159 9.61 9.45 -1.19
CA LYS A 159 10.85 8.80 -0.79
C LYS A 159 11.47 7.99 -1.95
N GLN A 160 10.65 7.27 -2.72
CA GLN A 160 11.13 6.58 -3.92
C GLN A 160 11.59 7.56 -5.00
N CYS A 161 10.87 8.66 -5.21
CA CYS A 161 11.30 9.72 -6.12
C CYS A 161 12.66 10.30 -5.69
N ALA A 162 12.82 10.66 -4.41
CA ALA A 162 14.08 11.19 -3.88
C ALA A 162 15.24 10.20 -4.02
N ALA A 163 15.02 8.93 -3.67
CA ALA A 163 16.02 7.87 -3.84
C ALA A 163 16.39 7.68 -5.32
N THR A 164 15.41 7.78 -6.23
CA THR A 164 15.63 7.67 -7.67
C THR A 164 16.36 8.90 -8.22
N SER A 165 16.07 10.11 -7.71
CA SER A 165 16.80 11.33 -8.06
C SER A 165 18.29 11.25 -7.73
N GLN A 166 18.63 10.61 -6.60
CA GLN A 166 20.04 10.32 -6.28
C GLN A 166 20.67 9.37 -7.33
N ARG A 167 19.93 8.35 -7.78
CA ARG A 167 20.38 7.42 -8.83
C ARG A 167 20.49 8.11 -10.19
N ILE A 168 19.59 9.03 -10.51
CA ILE A 168 19.63 9.89 -11.71
C ILE A 168 20.93 10.68 -11.75
N SER A 169 21.35 11.28 -10.63
CA SER A 169 22.63 11.99 -10.56
C SER A 169 23.82 11.09 -10.89
N GLN A 170 23.82 9.86 -10.38
CA GLN A 170 24.87 8.87 -10.67
C GLN A 170 24.85 8.43 -12.14
N LEU A 171 23.66 8.18 -12.69
CA LEU A 171 23.48 7.75 -14.08
C LEU A 171 23.91 8.83 -15.07
N ARG A 172 23.68 10.12 -14.77
CA ARG A 172 24.16 11.23 -15.59
C ARG A 172 25.68 11.27 -15.72
N CYS A 173 26.41 10.86 -14.69
CA CYS A 173 27.88 10.77 -14.75
C CYS A 173 28.37 9.67 -15.71
N ILE A 174 27.57 8.61 -15.89
CA ILE A 174 27.93 7.44 -16.71
C ILE A 174 27.43 7.60 -18.16
N ALA A 175 26.32 8.31 -18.36
CA ALA A 175 25.67 8.54 -19.65
C ALA A 175 26.40 9.60 -20.53
N HIS A 176 27.73 9.63 -20.50
CA HIS A 176 28.51 10.59 -21.28
C HIS A 176 28.30 10.36 -22.79
N LYS A 177 28.13 11.43 -23.58
CA LYS A 177 27.80 11.32 -25.01
C LYS A 177 28.91 10.66 -25.85
N GLU A 178 30.17 10.83 -25.47
CA GLU A 178 31.32 10.39 -26.27
C GLU A 178 32.03 9.14 -25.72
N ALA A 179 31.88 8.90 -24.42
CA ALA A 179 32.60 7.82 -23.70
C ALA A 179 31.65 6.94 -22.88
N GLY A 180 30.34 7.12 -23.07
CA GLY A 180 29.32 6.38 -22.38
C GLY A 180 29.04 5.03 -23.02
N PRO A 181 28.30 4.16 -22.31
CA PRO A 181 27.86 2.88 -22.84
C PRO A 181 26.89 3.06 -24.01
N SER A 182 26.69 1.99 -24.79
CA SER A 182 25.69 2.00 -25.86
C SER A 182 24.29 2.32 -25.29
N PRO A 183 23.37 2.93 -26.06
CA PRO A 183 22.02 3.24 -25.58
C PRO A 183 21.28 2.01 -25.02
N ASN A 184 21.51 0.83 -25.58
CA ASN A 184 20.91 -0.43 -25.13
C ASN A 184 21.45 -0.88 -23.77
N ASP A 185 22.76 -0.78 -23.56
CA ASP A 185 23.40 -1.12 -22.29
C ASP A 185 23.01 -0.10 -21.21
N LEU A 186 22.99 1.18 -21.57
CA LEU A 186 22.53 2.26 -20.71
C LEU A 186 21.08 2.05 -20.30
N ARG A 187 20.19 1.70 -21.23
CA ARG A 187 18.79 1.36 -20.95
C ARG A 187 18.68 0.24 -19.93
N THR A 188 19.43 -0.84 -20.13
CA THR A 188 19.43 -1.99 -19.22
C THR A 188 19.88 -1.57 -17.82
N PHE A 189 20.94 -0.78 -17.73
CA PHE A 189 21.46 -0.28 -16.47
C PHE A 189 20.49 0.70 -15.78
N VAL A 190 19.88 1.62 -16.53
CA VAL A 190 18.86 2.56 -16.05
C VAL A 190 17.64 1.82 -15.52
N ILE A 191 17.17 0.78 -16.20
CA ILE A 191 16.05 -0.04 -15.74
C ILE A 191 16.43 -0.82 -14.46
N GLY A 192 17.60 -1.45 -14.45
CA GLY A 192 18.07 -2.29 -13.33
C GLY A 192 18.47 -1.52 -12.08
N HIS A 193 19.05 -0.33 -12.21
CA HIS A 193 19.58 0.46 -11.09
C HIS A 193 18.72 1.66 -10.72
N GLY A 194 18.23 2.41 -11.72
CA GLY A 194 17.42 3.61 -11.52
C GLY A 194 15.96 3.27 -11.31
N ALA A 195 15.32 2.72 -12.34
CA ALA A 195 13.89 2.43 -12.33
C ALA A 195 13.51 1.39 -11.27
N SER A 196 14.37 0.41 -10.99
CA SER A 196 14.13 -0.60 -9.96
C SER A 196 13.85 0.00 -8.58
N LYS A 197 14.46 1.15 -8.24
CA LYS A 197 14.18 1.87 -7.00
C LYS A 197 12.81 2.52 -7.02
N LEU A 198 12.47 3.22 -8.10
CA LEU A 198 11.15 3.82 -8.26
C LEU A 198 10.02 2.79 -8.29
N ARG A 199 10.29 1.61 -8.87
CA ARG A 199 9.33 0.51 -9.01
C ARG A 199 9.08 -0.25 -7.71
N TYR A 200 9.92 -0.08 -6.69
CA TYR A 200 9.75 -0.81 -5.43
C TYR A 200 8.46 -0.38 -4.72
N GLY A 201 7.47 -1.29 -4.68
CA GLY A 201 6.15 -1.04 -4.11
C GLY A 201 5.30 -0.07 -4.93
N SER A 202 5.69 0.20 -6.18
CA SER A 202 4.98 1.13 -7.07
C SER A 202 3.56 0.65 -7.40
N GLU A 203 3.29 -0.66 -7.36
CA GLU A 203 1.97 -1.22 -7.60
C GLU A 203 0.98 -0.76 -6.53
N LEU A 204 1.39 -0.90 -5.26
CA LEU A 204 0.58 -0.50 -4.12
C LEU A 204 0.44 1.03 -4.08
N ILE A 205 1.54 1.76 -4.28
CA ILE A 205 1.51 3.23 -4.34
C ILE A 205 0.56 3.69 -5.45
N TRP A 206 0.63 3.10 -6.64
CA TRP A 206 -0.19 3.50 -7.78
C TRP A 206 -1.69 3.30 -7.54
N ALA A 207 -2.06 2.29 -6.75
CA ALA A 207 -3.46 2.02 -6.43
C ALA A 207 -4.07 3.06 -5.47
N VAL A 208 -3.29 3.57 -4.51
CA VAL A 208 -3.82 4.38 -3.37
C VAL A 208 -3.34 5.83 -3.34
N ALA A 209 -2.25 6.14 -4.03
CA ALA A 209 -1.68 7.48 -4.02
C ALA A 209 -2.54 8.50 -4.75
N THR A 210 -2.32 9.77 -4.39
CA THR A 210 -2.95 10.90 -5.07
C THR A 210 -2.38 11.07 -6.48
N ASP A 211 -3.15 11.69 -7.37
CA ASP A 211 -2.69 11.96 -8.74
C ASP A 211 -1.44 12.84 -8.77
N SER A 212 -1.28 13.75 -7.80
CA SER A 212 -0.06 14.54 -7.64
C SER A 212 1.17 13.64 -7.43
N ALA A 213 1.09 12.68 -6.50
CA ALA A 213 2.19 11.75 -6.25
C ALA A 213 2.48 10.83 -7.47
N LYS A 214 1.44 10.37 -8.16
CA LYS A 214 1.57 9.59 -9.41
C LYS A 214 2.28 10.38 -10.49
N ASN A 215 1.89 11.63 -10.68
CA ASN A 215 2.50 12.54 -11.65
C ASN A 215 3.99 12.78 -11.35
N GLU A 216 4.35 12.97 -10.08
CA GLU A 216 5.76 13.12 -9.67
C GLU A 216 6.59 11.85 -9.94
N MET A 217 6.02 10.67 -9.68
CA MET A 217 6.66 9.40 -10.04
C MET A 217 6.86 9.27 -11.55
N GLN A 218 5.84 9.61 -12.35
CA GLN A 218 5.94 9.60 -13.81
C GLN A 218 7.01 10.57 -14.33
N LYS A 219 7.09 11.80 -13.80
CA LYS A 219 8.14 12.77 -14.15
C LYS A 219 9.53 12.25 -13.81
N THR A 220 9.68 11.60 -12.65
CA THR A 220 10.94 10.98 -12.24
C THR A 220 11.33 9.84 -13.20
N TYR A 221 10.37 9.00 -13.57
CA TYR A 221 10.57 7.93 -14.54
C TYR A 221 10.92 8.45 -15.95
N ALA A 222 10.24 9.48 -16.42
CA ALA A 222 10.56 10.13 -17.69
C ALA A 222 11.98 10.73 -17.68
N THR A 223 12.45 11.24 -16.54
CA THR A 223 13.83 11.72 -16.41
C THR A 223 14.85 10.60 -16.60
N LEU A 224 14.56 9.38 -16.16
CA LEU A 224 15.40 8.21 -16.46
C LEU A 224 15.40 7.91 -17.97
N ALA A 225 14.24 7.96 -18.63
CA ALA A 225 14.14 7.76 -20.07
C ALA A 225 14.96 8.79 -20.85
N ARG A 226 14.94 10.06 -20.43
CA ARG A 226 15.76 11.12 -21.05
C ARG A 226 17.27 10.89 -20.92
N ILE A 227 17.73 10.20 -19.88
CA ILE A 227 19.14 9.81 -19.76
C ILE A 227 19.50 8.76 -20.80
N VAL A 228 18.61 7.80 -21.06
CA VAL A 228 18.80 6.74 -22.05
C VAL A 228 18.79 7.30 -23.47
N SER A 229 17.80 8.13 -23.79
CA SER A 229 17.62 8.68 -25.15
C SER A 229 18.47 9.91 -25.43
N GLY A 230 19.03 10.57 -24.41
CA GLY A 230 19.82 11.79 -24.57
C GLY A 230 19.02 13.03 -24.98
N VAL A 231 17.68 12.94 -25.02
CA VAL A 231 16.79 14.05 -25.38
C VAL A 231 16.78 15.13 -24.29
N PRO A 232 16.56 16.41 -24.64
CA PRO A 232 16.54 17.49 -23.68
C PRO A 232 15.40 17.35 -22.66
N SER A 233 15.54 18.03 -21.51
CA SER A 233 14.51 18.04 -20.45
C SER A 233 13.18 18.65 -20.88
N THR A 234 13.19 19.49 -21.92
CA THR A 234 12.00 20.09 -22.53
C THR A 234 11.21 19.14 -23.41
N ALA A 235 11.81 18.00 -23.81
CA ALA A 235 11.12 16.98 -24.58
C ALA A 235 9.94 16.43 -23.77
N ASP A 236 8.83 16.21 -24.47
CA ASP A 236 7.65 15.64 -23.85
C ASP A 236 7.98 14.24 -23.25
N PRO A 237 7.35 13.87 -22.12
CA PRO A 237 7.67 12.62 -21.44
C PRO A 237 7.42 11.36 -22.26
N GLU A 238 6.42 11.33 -23.13
CA GLU A 238 6.00 10.14 -23.88
C GLU A 238 6.96 9.87 -25.05
N SER A 239 7.39 10.91 -25.77
CA SER A 239 8.44 10.86 -26.78
C SER A 239 9.77 10.42 -26.18
N ALA A 240 10.12 10.91 -24.99
CA ALA A 240 11.33 10.46 -24.29
C ALA A 240 11.28 8.96 -23.95
N LEU A 241 10.11 8.46 -23.54
CA LEU A 241 9.87 7.05 -23.25
C LEU A 241 9.91 6.19 -24.52
N LEU A 242 9.30 6.67 -25.60
CA LEU A 242 9.30 6.00 -26.90
C LEU A 242 10.73 5.85 -27.45
N GLU A 243 11.49 6.95 -27.46
CA GLU A 243 12.89 6.96 -27.92
C GLU A 243 13.79 6.07 -27.05
N ALA A 244 13.57 6.06 -25.73
CA ALA A 244 14.27 5.17 -24.82
C ALA A 244 13.78 3.71 -24.89
N ASN A 245 12.76 3.41 -25.72
CA ASN A 245 12.06 2.13 -25.76
C ASN A 245 11.65 1.65 -24.35
N MET A 246 11.11 2.53 -23.53
CA MET A 246 10.69 2.26 -22.15
C MET A 246 9.17 2.39 -22.03
N PRO A 247 8.46 1.38 -21.49
CA PRO A 247 7.01 1.48 -21.31
C PRO A 247 6.66 2.50 -20.21
N PRO A 248 5.54 3.23 -20.31
CA PRO A 248 5.13 4.16 -19.27
C PRO A 248 4.98 3.50 -17.88
N LEU A 249 5.31 4.25 -16.82
CA LEU A 249 5.31 3.73 -15.45
C LEU A 249 3.94 3.15 -15.04
N HIS A 250 2.84 3.81 -15.42
CA HIS A 250 1.49 3.37 -15.08
C HIS A 250 1.17 1.98 -15.65
N VAL A 251 1.66 1.67 -16.86
CA VAL A 251 1.51 0.34 -17.48
C VAL A 251 2.28 -0.70 -16.68
N LEU A 252 3.48 -0.37 -16.22
CA LEU A 252 4.29 -1.27 -15.39
C LEU A 252 3.61 -1.57 -14.05
N CYS A 253 3.03 -0.55 -13.41
CA CYS A 253 2.30 -0.71 -12.15
C CYS A 253 1.04 -1.57 -12.31
N LEU A 254 0.26 -1.32 -13.37
CA LEU A 254 -0.97 -2.07 -13.65
C LEU A 254 -0.70 -3.53 -14.04
N ARG A 255 0.33 -3.77 -14.86
CA ARG A 255 0.70 -5.13 -15.27
C ARG A 255 1.12 -5.98 -14.09
N ALA A 256 1.91 -5.41 -13.16
CA ALA A 256 2.31 -6.12 -11.97
C ALA A 256 1.11 -6.44 -11.05
N ALA A 257 0.07 -5.59 -11.02
CA ALA A 257 -1.16 -5.88 -10.29
C ALA A 257 -1.99 -7.03 -10.88
N LEU A 258 -1.91 -7.28 -12.20
CA LEU A 258 -2.64 -8.36 -12.89
C LEU A 258 -1.97 -9.74 -12.77
N HIS A 259 -0.74 -9.80 -12.26
CA HIS A 259 -0.01 -11.06 -12.03
C HIS A 259 -0.04 -11.51 -10.56
N ILE A 260 -0.85 -10.85 -9.72
CA ILE A 260 -1.13 -11.19 -8.32
C ILE A 260 -2.51 -11.84 -8.24
#